data_AF-A0A9Q1AVL4-F1
#
_entry.id   AF-A0A9Q1AVL4-F1
#
_cell.length_a   1.000
_cell.length_b   1.000
_cell.length_c   1.000
_cell.angle_alpha   90.00
_cell.angle_beta   90.00
_cell.angle_gamma   90.00
#
_symmetry.space_group_name_H-M   'P 1'
#
loop_
_entity.id
_entity.type
_entity.pdbx_description
1 polymer ?
#
loop_
_entity_poly.entity_id
_entity_poly.type
_entity_poly.pdbx_seq_one_letter_code
_entity_poly.pdbx_strand_id
1 'polypeptide(L)' 'MAHDYVSGHIGIKKTQIKMTNHLFCPDITKHVKKYFLNCDTCQRVGYPTDTTKTNMEEFPLTGSPFSTLQMDISRPLPE' A
#
# COMPACT_ATOMS: atom_id res chain seq x y z
N MET A 1 -4.29 18.72 11.84
CA MET A 1 -3.16 18.31 12.69
C MET A 1 -3.43 17.07 13.57
N ALA A 2 -4.47 16.26 13.34
CA ALA A 2 -4.67 15.02 14.12
C ALA A 2 -3.85 13.82 13.60
N HIS A 3 -3.43 13.89 12.35
CA HIS A 3 -2.72 12.83 11.62
C HIS A 3 -1.19 13.05 11.54
N ASP A 4 -0.72 14.30 11.50
CA ASP A 4 0.72 14.62 11.42
C ASP A 4 1.37 14.90 12.79
N TYR A 5 0.61 14.85 13.89
CA TYR A 5 1.15 15.14 15.23
C TYR A 5 1.97 13.97 15.77
N VAL A 6 2.69 14.20 16.87
CA VAL A 6 3.64 13.34 17.63
C VAL A 6 3.26 11.85 17.78
N SER A 7 1.99 11.49 17.53
CA SER A 7 1.46 10.12 17.55
C SER A 7 1.66 9.31 16.26
N GLY A 8 2.30 9.86 15.23
CA GLY A 8 2.52 9.20 13.94
C GLY A 8 1.27 9.14 13.04
N HIS A 9 1.46 8.68 11.80
CA HIS A 9 0.42 8.53 10.78
C HIS A 9 -0.63 7.45 11.14
N ILE A 10 -1.52 7.78 12.08
CA ILE A 10 -2.58 6.90 12.55
C ILE A 10 -3.66 6.71 11.48
N GLY A 11 -4.20 5.50 11.34
CA GLY A 11 -5.19 5.19 10.29
C GLY A 11 -6.49 6.01 10.35
N ILE A 12 -7.26 5.97 9.26
CA ILE A 12 -8.48 6.76 9.03
C ILE A 12 -9.48 6.68 10.20
N LYS A 13 -9.77 5.46 10.70
CA LYS A 13 -10.72 5.26 11.81
C LYS A 13 -10.27 5.95 13.11
N LYS A 14 -8.98 5.84 13.46
CA LYS A 14 -8.41 6.48 14.66
C LYS A 14 -8.42 7.99 14.54
N THR A 15 -8.15 8.51 13.35
CA THR A 15 -8.22 9.96 13.07
C THR A 15 -9.65 10.48 13.21
N GLN A 16 -10.65 9.76 12.70
CA GLN A 16 -12.06 10.14 12.84
C GLN A 16 -12.49 10.21 14.31
N ILE A 17 -12.21 9.17 15.10
CA ILE A 17 -12.54 9.11 16.54
C ILE A 17 -11.89 10.28 17.29
N LYS A 18 -10.60 10.53 17.04
CA LYS A 18 -9.88 11.63 17.69
C LYS A 18 -10.46 13.00 17.32
N MET A 19 -10.88 13.19 16.07
CA MET A 19 -11.49 14.46 15.66
C MET A 19 -12.91 14.63 16.22
N THR A 20 -13.75 13.59 16.22
CA THR A 20 -15.11 13.67 16.78
C THR A 20 -15.16 13.88 18.28
N ASN A 21 -14.10 13.48 19.01
CA ASN A 21 -13.98 13.72 20.45
C ASN A 21 -13.72 15.19 20.82
N HIS A 22 -13.23 15.99 19.86
CA HIS A 22 -12.86 17.39 20.12
C HIS A 22 -13.66 18.39 19.29
N LEU A 23 -14.22 17.98 18.15
CA LEU A 23 -14.90 18.84 17.19
C LEU A 23 -16.09 18.11 16.56
N PHE A 24 -17.25 18.77 16.54
CA PHE A 24 -18.39 18.33 15.72
C PHE A 24 -18.19 18.84 14.29
N CYS A 25 -18.04 17.93 13.33
CA CYS A 25 -17.87 18.26 11.92
C CYS A 25 -18.84 17.42 11.08
N PRO A 26 -19.84 18.04 10.40
CA PRO A 26 -20.63 17.34 9.40
C PRO A 26 -19.69 16.90 8.27
N ASP A 27 -19.80 15.64 7.85
CA ASP A 27 -18.96 15.02 6.82
C ASP A 27 -17.47 14.83 7.16
N ILE A 28 -17.13 14.68 8.44
CA ILE A 28 -15.75 14.43 8.89
C ILE A 28 -15.08 13.27 8.13
N THR A 29 -15.86 12.25 7.81
CA THR A 29 -15.43 11.05 7.07
C THR A 29 -14.88 11.41 5.69
N LYS A 30 -15.53 12.35 4.98
CA LYS A 30 -15.13 12.80 3.64
C LYS A 30 -13.85 13.62 3.68
N HIS A 31 -13.76 14.53 4.64
CA HIS A 31 -12.58 15.37 4.84
C HIS A 31 -11.35 14.55 5.23
N VAL A 32 -11.51 13.60 6.17
CA VAL A 32 -10.43 12.69 6.57
C VAL A 32 -9.98 11.85 5.37
N LYS A 33 -10.90 11.23 4.62
CA LYS A 33 -10.52 10.46 3.41
C LYS A 33 -9.75 11.30 2.39
N LYS A 34 -10.24 12.51 2.07
CA LYS A 34 -9.56 13.43 1.13
C LYS A 34 -8.15 13.78 1.60
N TYR A 35 -7.95 13.92 2.90
CA TYR A 35 -6.65 14.27 3.43
C TYR A 35 -5.66 13.09 3.41
N PHE A 36 -6.11 11.85 3.69
CA PHE A 36 -5.26 10.66 3.53
C PHE A 36 -4.89 10.40 2.06
N LEU A 37 -5.78 10.72 1.11
CA LEU A 37 -5.49 10.70 -0.33
C LEU A 37 -4.43 11.71 -0.78
N ASN A 38 -4.04 12.66 0.07
CA ASN A 38 -2.99 13.64 -0.23
C ASN A 38 -1.76 13.48 0.67
N CYS A 39 -1.75 12.48 1.56
CA CYS A 39 -0.59 12.23 2.42
C CYS A 39 0.38 11.27 1.73
N ASP A 40 1.55 11.79 1.33
CA ASP A 40 2.63 11.01 0.72
C ASP A 40 3.09 9.85 1.62
N THR A 41 3.30 10.09 2.92
CA THR A 41 3.75 9.04 3.86
C THR A 41 2.75 7.88 3.95
N CYS A 42 1.46 8.17 4.09
CA CYS A 42 0.41 7.16 4.16
C CYS A 42 0.20 6.43 2.84
N GLN A 43 0.42 7.09 1.70
CA GLN A 43 0.32 6.46 0.39
C GLN A 43 1.51 5.55 0.12
N ARG A 44 2.72 5.99 0.46
CA ARG A 44 3.96 5.25 0.25
C ARG A 44 4.08 4.05 1.19
N VAL A 45 3.68 4.21 2.44
CA VAL A 45 3.73 3.17 3.49
C VAL A 45 2.41 2.42 3.61
N GLY A 46 1.45 2.68 2.71
CA GLY A 46 0.06 2.23 2.78
C GLY A 46 -0.15 0.76 3.15
N TYR A 47 -1.37 0.43 3.57
CA TYR A 47 -1.67 -0.84 4.21
C TYR A 47 -1.17 -2.04 3.38
N PRO A 48 -0.33 -2.94 3.93
CA PRO A 48 0.38 -3.97 3.17
C PRO A 48 -0.51 -4.94 2.37
N THR A 49 -1.80 -5.02 2.71
CA THR A 49 -2.75 -5.92 2.04
C THR A 49 -3.60 -5.24 0.97
N ASP A 50 -3.39 -3.95 0.69
CA ASP A 50 -4.20 -3.22 -0.32
C ASP A 50 -3.74 -3.49 -1.76
N THR A 51 -2.61 -4.18 -1.93
CA THR A 51 -2.27 -4.76 -3.23
C THR A 51 -3.06 -6.05 -3.41
N THR A 52 -4.26 -5.96 -3.99
CA THR A 52 -4.86 -7.13 -4.64
C THR A 52 -3.90 -7.56 -5.73
N LYS A 53 -3.13 -8.63 -5.47
CA LYS A 53 -2.26 -9.21 -6.49
C LYS A 53 -3.17 -9.61 -7.65
N THR A 54 -2.85 -9.15 -8.86
CA THR A 54 -3.52 -9.65 -10.05
C THR A 54 -3.28 -11.15 -10.16
N ASN A 55 -4.17 -11.86 -10.86
CA ASN A 55 -3.95 -13.27 -11.15
C ASN A 55 -2.62 -13.42 -11.91
N MET A 56 -1.85 -14.45 -11.54
CA MET A 56 -0.66 -14.84 -12.32
C MET A 56 -1.12 -15.28 -13.70
N GLU A 57 -0.55 -14.69 -14.74
CA GLU A 57 -0.76 -15.14 -16.12
C GLU A 57 0.16 -16.32 -16.42
N GLU A 58 -0.32 -17.25 -17.24
CA GLU A 58 0.47 -18.39 -17.67
C GLU A 58 1.56 -17.95 -18.65
N PHE A 59 2.75 -18.53 -18.51
CA PHE A 59 3.82 -18.32 -19.47
C PHE A 59 3.48 -19.01 -20.80
N PRO A 60 3.57 -18.33 -21.95
CA PRO A 60 3.24 -18.93 -23.24
C PRO A 60 4.29 -19.99 -23.63
N LEU A 61 3.94 -21.27 -23.49
CA LEU A 61 4.80 -22.41 -23.85
C LEU A 61 4.88 -22.67 -25.37
N THR A 62 4.34 -21.77 -26.21
CA THR A 62 4.33 -21.94 -27.66
C THR A 62 5.70 -21.63 -28.24
N GLY A 63 6.50 -22.68 -28.51
CA GLY A 63 7.78 -22.53 -29.19
C GLY A 63 8.38 -23.89 -29.57
N SER A 64 9.30 -23.88 -30.54
CA SER A 64 10.14 -25.05 -30.85
C SER A 64 11.18 -25.28 -29.73
N PRO A 65 11.85 -26.43 -29.67
CA PRO A 65 13.01 -26.61 -28.78
C PRO A 65 14.00 -25.45 -28.93
N PHE A 66 14.54 -24.96 -27.81
CA PHE A 66 15.46 -23.81 -27.72
C PHE A 66 14.91 -22.45 -28.17
N SER A 67 13.60 -22.30 -28.31
CA SER A 67 12.96 -21.01 -28.64
C SER A 67 13.07 -19.96 -27.54
N THR A 68 13.15 -20.37 -26.27
CA THR A 68 13.33 -19.46 -25.12
C THR A 68 14.11 -20.17 -24.03
N LEU A 69 15.09 -19.46 -23.43
CA LEU A 69 15.93 -19.93 -22.34
C LEU A 69 15.71 -19.04 -21.12
N GLN A 70 15.22 -19.61 -20.03
CA GLN A 70 15.15 -18.93 -18.73
C GLN A 70 16.38 -19.31 -17.90
N MET A 71 17.14 -18.31 -17.46
CA MET A 71 18.31 -18.49 -16.61
C MET A 71 18.20 -17.56 -15.42
N ASP A 72 18.65 -18.04 -14.26
CA ASP A 72 18.80 -17.23 -13.06
C ASP A 72 20.13 -17.58 -12.39
N ILE A 73 20.66 -16.64 -11.61
CA ILE A 73 21.93 -16.80 -10.90
C ILE A 73 21.62 -17.02 -9.42
N SER A 74 21.90 -18.23 -8.92
CA SER A 74 21.84 -18.49 -7.49
C SER A 74 23.13 -18.04 -6.79
N ARG A 75 22.99 -17.38 -5.64
CA ARG A 75 24.08 -16.96 -4.74
C ARG A 75 23.63 -17.09 -3.27
N PRO A 76 24.55 -17.19 -2.29
CA PRO A 76 26.01 -17.14 -2.38
C PRO A 76 26.66 -18.52 -2.52
N LEU A 77 27.77 -18.57 -3.27
CA LEU A 77 28.60 -19.78 -3.40
C LEU A 77 29.43 -19.98 -2.13
N PRO A 78 29.76 -21.23 -1.75
CA PRO A 78 30.73 -21.50 -0.69
C PRO A 78 32.08 -20.84 -1.00
N GLU A 79 32.80 -20.38 0.03
CA GLU A 79 34.21 -19.96 -0.11
C GLU A 79 35.13 -21.12 -0.50
#